data_AF-A0A4R8TB29-F1
#
_entry.id   AF-A0A4R8TB29-F1
#
_cell.length_a   1.000
_cell.length_b   1.000
_cell.length_c   1.000
_cell.angle_alpha   90.00
_cell.angle_beta   90.00
_cell.angle_gamma   90.00
#
_symmetry.space_group_name_H-M   'P 1'
#
loop_
_entity.id
_entity.type
_entity.pdbx_description
1 polymer ?
#
loop_
_entity_poly.entity_id
_entity_poly.type
_entity_poly.pdbx_seq_one_letter_code
_entity_poly.pdbx_strand_id
1 'polypeptide(L)'
;MTTILITGANLPKADGSKLVLVKLDSAVETDAADAVTKLKEDHGITSLDTVIANAGIAVGGDTVRNTTAANVRAHVAVNTLGPTSSRPAGRAPPKFVAVSSFIGSVGGIDVIASLGFPGSASPYGGSKAALNWFVRRLHFEEPWLTSFVLHPGLVETDLAAKSIDGTGLRLEDIGAVSVETSVGGITKLVDAATRETSGTFQNYDEDLITESVGKPESWKKTSLEALSLLKPIIGPSGNEPIGDDLDDCFTLALSWPLTINVNFEEAVRVGRLEAVMNLGHFAVAMQWCRASRIFGSAGRGLLYDVIAHMGPGRERWLQRPANVMERTTRQSPAT
;
A
#
# COMPACT_ATOMS: atom_id res chain seq x y z
N MET A 1 4.53 -3.65 32.03
CA MET A 1 4.81 -3.94 30.61
C MET A 1 4.95 -5.44 30.44
N THR A 2 4.01 -6.06 29.73
CA THR A 2 4.12 -7.47 29.31
C THR A 2 4.63 -7.44 27.87
N THR A 3 5.92 -7.76 27.67
CA THR A 3 6.50 -7.88 26.33
C THR A 3 6.27 -9.31 25.84
N ILE A 4 5.43 -9.49 24.83
CA ILE A 4 5.21 -10.79 24.18
C ILE A 4 6.22 -10.90 23.03
N LEU A 5 7.30 -11.66 23.27
CA LEU A 5 8.29 -12.02 22.25
C LEU A 5 8.01 -13.46 21.81
N ILE A 6 7.85 -13.65 20.50
CA ILE A 6 7.50 -14.93 19.88
C ILE A 6 8.77 -15.53 19.27
N THR A 7 9.61 -16.25 20.05
CA THR A 7 10.61 -17.21 19.52
C THR A 7 11.03 -18.27 20.57
N GLY A 8 11.42 -19.47 20.12
CA GLY A 8 11.55 -20.71 20.90
C GLY A 8 12.81 -20.93 21.76
N ALA A 9 13.28 -19.97 22.57
CA ALA A 9 14.42 -20.18 23.48
C ALA A 9 14.20 -19.57 24.89
N ASN A 10 14.94 -20.06 25.89
CA ASN A 10 15.06 -19.42 27.22
C ASN A 10 15.84 -18.11 27.07
N LEU A 11 15.14 -17.06 26.66
CA LEU A 11 15.71 -15.73 26.47
C LEU A 11 15.82 -14.99 27.82
N PRO A 12 16.86 -14.15 28.00
CA PRO A 12 16.96 -13.29 29.16
C PRO A 12 15.74 -12.35 29.24
N LYS A 13 15.30 -12.08 30.46
CA LYS A 13 14.15 -11.21 30.75
C LYS A 13 14.49 -10.25 31.88
N ALA A 14 13.86 -9.07 31.88
CA ALA A 14 14.03 -8.12 32.97
C ALA A 14 13.44 -8.64 34.29
N ASP A 15 13.95 -8.14 35.41
CA ASP A 15 13.39 -8.46 36.72
C ASP A 15 11.91 -8.04 36.82
N GLY A 16 11.11 -8.88 37.46
CA GLY A 16 9.65 -8.68 37.54
C GLY A 16 8.88 -8.92 36.24
N SER A 17 9.54 -9.21 35.12
CA SER A 17 8.87 -9.54 33.85
C SER A 17 8.64 -11.04 33.66
N LYS A 18 7.68 -11.38 32.79
CA LYS A 18 7.41 -12.75 32.31
C LYS A 18 7.59 -12.79 30.80
N LEU A 19 8.27 -13.82 30.32
CA LEU A 19 8.34 -14.14 28.90
C LEU A 19 7.33 -15.24 28.60
N VAL A 20 6.44 -15.00 27.63
CA VAL A 20 5.40 -15.95 27.23
C VAL A 20 5.57 -16.22 25.74
N LEU A 21 5.72 -17.50 25.39
CA LEU A 21 5.89 -17.94 24.01
C LEU A 21 4.58 -18.47 23.47
N VAL A 22 4.12 -17.88 22.37
CA VAL A 22 2.88 -18.26 21.68
C VAL A 22 3.18 -18.47 20.20
N LYS A 23 2.67 -19.56 19.62
CA LYS A 23 2.78 -19.80 18.19
C LYS A 23 1.98 -18.72 17.45
N LEU A 24 2.59 -18.12 16.44
CA LEU A 24 1.92 -17.22 15.50
C LEU A 24 2.62 -17.31 14.15
N ASP A 25 1.95 -17.89 13.16
CA ASP A 25 2.34 -17.77 11.76
C ASP A 25 1.53 -16.65 11.10
N SER A 26 2.21 -15.57 10.70
CA SER A 26 1.58 -14.41 10.06
C SER A 26 0.98 -14.70 8.68
N ALA A 27 1.28 -15.86 8.07
CA ALA A 27 0.64 -16.31 6.84
C ALA A 27 -0.67 -17.09 7.09
N VAL A 28 -0.96 -17.48 8.34
CA VAL A 28 -2.15 -18.27 8.71
C VAL A 28 -3.18 -17.37 9.36
N GLU A 29 -4.33 -17.21 8.70
CA GLU A 29 -5.38 -16.26 9.11
C GLU A 29 -5.92 -16.51 10.54
N THR A 30 -5.96 -17.76 11.00
CA THR A 30 -6.50 -18.13 12.32
C THR A 30 -5.50 -17.96 13.46
N ASP A 31 -4.19 -18.05 13.18
CA ASP A 31 -3.16 -18.14 14.21
C ASP A 31 -3.13 -16.90 15.12
N ALA A 32 -3.47 -15.71 14.60
CA ALA A 32 -3.55 -14.49 15.41
C ALA A 32 -4.68 -14.56 16.46
N ALA A 33 -5.85 -15.07 16.07
CA ALA A 33 -6.98 -15.24 16.98
C ALA A 33 -6.71 -16.36 18.01
N ASP A 34 -6.08 -17.45 17.56
CA ASP A 34 -5.67 -18.56 18.42
C ASP A 34 -4.62 -18.09 19.44
N ALA A 35 -3.67 -17.25 19.03
CA ALA A 35 -2.68 -16.67 19.92
C ALA A 35 -3.32 -15.79 21.00
N VAL A 36 -4.28 -14.94 20.63
CA VAL A 36 -5.05 -14.12 21.60
C VAL A 36 -5.83 -14.99 22.57
N THR A 37 -6.44 -16.07 22.09
CA THR A 37 -7.17 -17.04 22.93
C THR A 37 -6.24 -17.69 23.93
N LYS A 38 -5.08 -18.17 23.47
CA LYS A 38 -4.06 -18.77 24.32
C LYS A 38 -3.53 -17.81 25.39
N LEU A 39 -3.27 -16.56 25.03
CA LEU A 39 -2.86 -15.53 25.98
C LEU A 39 -3.89 -15.32 27.10
N LYS A 40 -5.18 -15.35 26.77
CA LYS A 40 -6.26 -15.22 27.74
C LYS A 40 -6.41 -16.45 28.63
N GLU A 41 -6.51 -17.63 28.02
CA GLU A 41 -6.86 -18.88 28.71
C GLU A 41 -5.69 -19.45 29.52
N ASP A 42 -4.50 -19.53 28.92
CA ASP A 42 -3.35 -20.20 29.54
C ASP A 42 -2.54 -19.26 30.45
N HIS A 43 -2.63 -17.94 30.19
CA HIS A 43 -1.76 -16.96 30.84
C HIS A 43 -2.50 -15.85 31.59
N GLY A 44 -3.83 -15.80 31.49
CA GLY A 44 -4.65 -14.78 32.16
C GLY A 44 -4.41 -13.36 31.64
N ILE A 45 -3.86 -13.20 30.43
CA ILE A 45 -3.55 -11.91 29.83
C ILE A 45 -4.80 -11.42 29.11
N THR A 46 -5.53 -10.48 29.72
CA THR A 46 -6.79 -9.94 29.19
C THR A 46 -6.64 -8.66 28.38
N SER A 47 -5.45 -8.06 28.35
CA SER A 47 -5.16 -6.83 27.62
C SER A 47 -3.70 -6.77 27.14
N LEU A 48 -3.50 -6.10 26.01
CA LEU A 48 -2.22 -5.77 25.39
C LEU A 48 -2.12 -4.25 25.22
N ASP A 49 -1.19 -3.63 25.95
CA ASP A 49 -0.97 -2.18 25.90
C ASP A 49 -0.14 -1.77 24.67
N THR A 50 0.79 -2.65 24.26
CA THR A 50 1.66 -2.43 23.10
C THR A 50 1.71 -3.71 22.26
N VAL A 51 1.49 -3.56 20.95
CA VAL A 51 1.66 -4.61 19.94
C VAL A 51 2.71 -4.13 18.95
N ILE A 52 3.77 -4.91 18.77
CA ILE A 52 4.82 -4.66 17.77
C ILE A 52 4.71 -5.74 16.69
N ALA A 53 4.09 -5.41 15.56
CA ALA A 53 3.99 -6.28 14.40
C ALA A 53 5.32 -6.25 13.62
N ASN A 54 6.28 -7.07 14.05
CA ASN A 54 7.64 -7.13 13.49
C ASN A 54 7.83 -8.20 12.40
N ALA A 55 7.06 -9.30 12.46
CA ALA A 55 7.25 -10.44 11.57
C ALA A 55 7.18 -10.01 10.10
N GLY A 56 8.12 -10.50 9.29
CA GLY A 56 8.19 -10.17 7.88
C GLY A 56 9.14 -11.07 7.10
N ILE A 57 8.89 -11.17 5.79
CA ILE A 57 9.74 -11.85 4.82
C ILE A 57 10.20 -10.89 3.74
N ALA A 58 11.40 -11.12 3.22
CA ALA A 58 11.94 -10.53 2.00
C ALA A 58 12.64 -11.66 1.23
N VAL A 59 11.88 -12.50 0.52
CA VAL A 59 12.40 -13.76 -0.03
C VAL A 59 12.05 -13.94 -1.50
N GLY A 60 13.07 -14.26 -2.30
CA GLY A 60 12.94 -14.31 -3.75
C GLY A 60 12.56 -12.95 -4.33
N GLY A 61 11.73 -12.97 -5.37
CA GLY A 61 11.32 -11.77 -6.08
C GLY A 61 12.25 -11.41 -7.23
N ASP A 62 11.74 -10.54 -8.10
CA ASP A 62 12.42 -9.97 -9.26
C ASP A 62 11.81 -8.57 -9.43
N THR A 63 12.26 -7.83 -10.44
CA THR A 63 11.60 -6.64 -10.97
C THR A 63 10.08 -6.83 -11.09
N VAL A 64 9.34 -5.72 -11.00
CA VAL A 64 7.86 -5.73 -11.09
C VAL A 64 7.35 -6.50 -12.31
N ARG A 65 8.07 -6.44 -13.45
CA ARG A 65 7.69 -7.14 -14.69
C ARG A 65 7.87 -8.66 -14.62
N ASN A 66 8.84 -9.14 -13.87
CA ASN A 66 9.27 -10.54 -13.90
C ASN A 66 8.90 -11.32 -12.63
N THR A 67 8.53 -10.63 -11.54
CA THR A 67 8.11 -11.30 -10.31
C THR A 67 6.81 -12.08 -10.50
N THR A 68 6.65 -13.17 -9.76
CA THR A 68 5.43 -13.99 -9.83
C THR A 68 4.34 -13.42 -8.92
N ALA A 69 3.08 -13.57 -9.33
CA ALA A 69 1.96 -13.21 -8.47
C ALA A 69 1.96 -14.02 -7.15
N ALA A 70 2.45 -15.26 -7.17
CA ALA A 70 2.59 -16.07 -5.96
C ALA A 70 3.60 -15.45 -4.97
N ASN A 71 4.74 -14.96 -5.46
CA ASN A 71 5.72 -14.29 -4.61
C ASN A 71 5.19 -12.98 -4.01
N VAL A 72 4.47 -12.18 -4.81
CA VAL A 72 3.82 -10.95 -4.32
C VAL A 72 2.78 -11.29 -3.25
N ARG A 73 1.93 -12.30 -3.48
CA ARG A 73 0.93 -12.75 -2.49
C ARG A 73 1.56 -13.23 -1.19
N ALA A 74 2.67 -13.97 -1.25
CA ALA A 74 3.37 -14.42 -0.05
C ALA A 74 3.86 -13.24 0.80
N HIS A 75 4.48 -12.24 0.19
CA HIS A 75 4.91 -11.03 0.89
C HIS A 75 3.72 -10.26 1.47
N VAL A 76 2.63 -10.07 0.71
CA VAL A 76 1.42 -9.39 1.20
C VAL A 76 0.78 -10.14 2.36
N ALA A 77 0.68 -11.47 2.28
CA ALA A 77 0.11 -12.29 3.35
C ALA A 77 0.86 -12.07 4.67
N VAL A 78 2.19 -12.20 4.65
CA VAL A 78 3.01 -12.08 5.87
C VAL A 78 3.18 -10.63 6.30
N ASN A 79 3.62 -9.74 5.40
CA ASN A 79 4.08 -8.40 5.76
C ASN A 79 2.94 -7.38 5.89
N THR A 80 1.77 -7.67 5.31
CA THR A 80 0.63 -6.74 5.29
C THR A 80 -0.54 -7.34 6.07
N LEU A 81 -1.05 -8.50 5.65
CA LEU A 81 -2.26 -9.10 6.24
C LEU A 81 -2.01 -9.63 7.66
N GLY A 82 -0.84 -10.23 7.91
CA GLY A 82 -0.42 -10.64 9.24
C GLY A 82 -0.54 -9.51 10.26
N PRO A 83 0.16 -8.37 10.08
CA PRO A 83 0.00 -7.20 10.94
C PRO A 83 -1.42 -6.68 11.07
N THR A 84 -2.20 -6.58 9.98
CA THR A 84 -3.56 -6.02 10.05
C THR A 84 -4.56 -6.95 10.73
N SER A 85 -4.28 -8.26 10.77
CA SER A 85 -5.06 -9.23 11.54
C SER A 85 -4.79 -9.14 13.05
N SER A 86 -3.60 -8.68 13.46
CA SER A 86 -3.25 -8.47 14.86
C SER A 86 -3.83 -7.16 15.38
N ARG A 87 -4.88 -7.23 16.22
CA ARG A 87 -5.52 -6.04 16.79
C ARG A 87 -5.11 -5.88 18.27
N PRO A 88 -4.68 -4.68 18.70
CA PRO A 88 -4.52 -4.39 20.11
C PRO A 88 -5.88 -4.44 20.82
N ALA A 89 -5.88 -4.89 22.08
CA ALA A 89 -7.06 -4.93 22.92
C ALA A 89 -6.66 -4.48 24.34
N GLY A 90 -7.15 -3.34 24.82
CA GLY A 90 -6.67 -2.79 26.10
C GLY A 90 -7.46 -1.60 26.63
N ARG A 91 -7.09 -1.16 27.84
CA ARG A 91 -7.84 -0.15 28.63
C ARG A 91 -7.23 1.26 28.63
N ALA A 92 -5.98 1.47 28.21
CA ALA A 92 -5.31 2.78 28.15
C ALA A 92 -4.55 2.89 26.82
N PRO A 93 -4.49 4.08 26.17
CA PRO A 93 -4.48 4.20 24.72
C PRO A 93 -3.40 3.29 24.14
N PRO A 94 -3.79 2.14 23.57
CA PRO A 94 -2.82 1.13 23.24
C PRO A 94 -1.98 1.61 22.06
N LYS A 95 -0.83 0.97 21.91
CA LYS A 95 0.12 1.26 20.85
C LYS A 95 0.13 0.09 19.88
N PHE A 96 -0.11 0.38 18.61
CA PHE A 96 0.07 -0.58 17.53
C PHE A 96 1.18 -0.09 16.60
N VAL A 97 2.27 -0.82 16.59
CA VAL A 97 3.49 -0.42 15.90
C VAL A 97 3.82 -1.51 14.90
N ALA A 98 3.84 -1.18 13.61
CA ALA A 98 4.24 -2.16 12.60
C ALA A 98 5.62 -1.82 12.05
N VAL A 99 6.52 -2.80 12.05
CA VAL A 99 7.86 -2.65 11.50
C VAL A 99 7.76 -2.73 9.99
N SER A 100 7.94 -1.59 9.36
CA SER A 100 7.99 -1.40 7.92
C SER A 100 9.44 -1.25 7.42
N SER A 101 9.63 -0.65 6.26
CA SER A 101 10.93 -0.40 5.66
C SER A 101 10.85 0.82 4.76
N PHE A 102 11.93 1.61 4.70
CA PHE A 102 12.05 2.69 3.72
C PHE A 102 11.80 2.20 2.28
N ILE A 103 12.08 0.93 1.96
CA ILE A 103 11.78 0.32 0.65
C ILE A 103 10.27 0.32 0.33
N GLY A 104 9.41 0.36 1.35
CA GLY A 104 7.97 0.52 1.22
C GLY A 104 7.48 1.96 1.06
N SER A 105 8.38 2.95 1.12
CA SER A 105 8.02 4.36 0.94
C SER A 105 7.71 4.64 -0.53
N VAL A 106 6.48 5.06 -0.82
CA VAL A 106 6.11 5.45 -2.19
C VAL A 106 6.83 6.74 -2.59
N GLY A 107 6.93 7.70 -1.67
CA GLY A 107 7.71 8.93 -1.87
C GLY A 107 9.22 8.71 -1.94
N GLY A 108 9.71 7.55 -1.48
CA GLY A 108 11.12 7.16 -1.52
C GLY A 108 11.55 6.43 -2.79
N ILE A 109 10.64 6.10 -3.72
CA ILE A 109 10.94 5.28 -4.90
C ILE A 109 12.08 5.85 -5.75
N ASP A 110 12.11 7.18 -5.99
CA ASP A 110 13.18 7.82 -6.76
C ASP A 110 14.55 7.68 -6.06
N VAL A 111 14.57 7.80 -4.73
CA VAL A 111 15.79 7.61 -3.93
C VAL A 111 16.25 6.15 -4.00
N ILE A 112 15.33 5.21 -3.80
CA ILE A 112 15.58 3.76 -3.91
C ILE A 112 16.18 3.43 -5.29
N ALA A 113 15.59 3.95 -6.37
CA ALA A 113 16.09 3.76 -7.72
C ALA A 113 17.48 4.39 -7.92
N SER A 114 17.70 5.60 -7.39
CA SER A 114 18.99 6.30 -7.52
C SER A 114 20.14 5.58 -6.78
N LEU A 115 19.82 4.90 -5.68
CA LEU A 115 20.76 4.08 -4.91
C LEU A 115 20.99 2.69 -5.53
N GLY A 116 20.35 2.38 -6.66
CA GLY A 116 20.52 1.11 -7.36
C GLY A 116 19.98 -0.10 -6.59
N PHE A 117 18.96 0.10 -5.73
CA PHE A 117 18.34 -1.02 -5.01
C PHE A 117 17.85 -2.09 -6.00
N PRO A 118 18.11 -3.38 -5.73
CA PRO A 118 17.84 -4.43 -6.69
C PRO A 118 16.34 -4.58 -6.93
N GLY A 119 15.97 -4.81 -8.18
CA GLY A 119 14.57 -5.01 -8.58
C GLY A 119 13.89 -6.16 -7.83
N SER A 120 14.65 -7.15 -7.36
CA SER A 120 14.16 -8.26 -6.53
C SER A 120 13.49 -7.82 -5.23
N ALA A 121 13.78 -6.61 -4.72
CA ALA A 121 13.11 -6.05 -3.56
C ALA A 121 11.70 -5.51 -3.85
N SER A 122 11.25 -5.46 -5.11
CA SER A 122 9.96 -4.86 -5.48
C SER A 122 8.75 -5.50 -4.77
N PRO A 123 8.62 -6.84 -4.69
CA PRO A 123 7.51 -7.48 -3.96
C PRO A 123 7.53 -7.16 -2.46
N TYR A 124 8.73 -7.09 -1.87
CA TYR A 124 8.92 -6.69 -0.48
C TYR A 124 8.49 -5.24 -0.27
N GLY A 125 8.98 -4.30 -1.09
CA GLY A 125 8.60 -2.89 -1.06
C GLY A 125 7.10 -2.70 -1.20
N GLY A 126 6.48 -3.34 -2.19
CA GLY A 126 5.03 -3.28 -2.39
C GLY A 126 4.23 -3.76 -1.18
N SER A 127 4.66 -4.84 -0.52
CA SER A 127 4.00 -5.33 0.70
C SER A 127 4.14 -4.38 1.90
N LYS A 128 5.31 -3.72 2.04
CA LYS A 128 5.55 -2.72 3.08
C LYS A 128 4.81 -1.41 2.80
N ALA A 129 4.68 -1.00 1.54
CA ALA A 129 3.84 0.13 1.13
C ALA A 129 2.36 -0.11 1.47
N ALA A 130 1.86 -1.33 1.21
CA ALA A 130 0.50 -1.71 1.59
C ALA A 130 0.31 -1.69 3.11
N LEU A 131 1.29 -2.17 3.89
CA LEU A 131 1.29 -2.08 5.35
C LEU A 131 1.20 -0.61 5.81
N ASN A 132 2.03 0.27 5.24
CA ASN A 132 2.05 1.70 5.55
C ASN A 132 0.67 2.33 5.34
N TRP A 133 0.01 1.99 4.23
CA TRP A 133 -1.34 2.46 3.94
C TRP A 133 -2.34 2.02 5.01
N PHE A 134 -2.39 0.73 5.35
CA PHE A 134 -3.37 0.21 6.32
C PHE A 134 -3.16 0.79 7.71
N VAL A 135 -1.91 0.90 8.18
CA VAL A 135 -1.62 1.42 9.53
C VAL A 135 -1.86 2.93 9.60
N ARG A 136 -1.61 3.67 8.51
CA ARG A 136 -2.00 5.07 8.42
C ARG A 136 -3.51 5.25 8.37
N ARG A 137 -4.24 4.36 7.69
CA ARG A 137 -5.70 4.38 7.68
C ARG A 137 -6.28 4.09 9.06
N LEU A 138 -5.69 3.13 9.79
CA LEU A 138 -6.07 2.73 11.14
C LEU A 138 -6.08 3.91 12.13
N HIS A 139 -5.12 4.84 12.02
CA HIS A 139 -5.06 6.05 12.85
C HIS A 139 -6.35 6.87 12.83
N PHE A 140 -6.99 6.96 11.66
CA PHE A 140 -8.22 7.73 11.48
C PHE A 140 -9.47 6.92 11.83
N GLU A 141 -9.39 5.58 11.72
CA GLU A 141 -10.51 4.67 11.99
C GLU A 141 -10.65 4.39 13.48
N GLU A 142 -9.54 4.38 14.22
CA GLU A 142 -9.49 4.04 15.63
C GLU A 142 -8.88 5.21 16.43
N PRO A 143 -9.62 6.30 16.70
CA PRO A 143 -9.07 7.50 17.37
C PRO A 143 -8.49 7.24 18.77
N TRP A 144 -8.93 6.15 19.41
CA TRP A 144 -8.49 5.67 20.73
C TRP A 144 -7.14 4.95 20.71
N LEU A 145 -6.60 4.66 19.51
CA LEU A 145 -5.37 3.91 19.30
C LEU A 145 -4.24 4.81 18.80
N THR A 146 -3.04 4.63 19.35
CA THR A 146 -1.82 5.17 18.77
C THR A 146 -1.25 4.12 17.81
N SER A 147 -1.49 4.29 16.51
CA SER A 147 -0.91 3.42 15.48
C SER A 147 0.13 4.15 14.62
N PHE A 148 1.26 3.53 14.30
CA PHE A 148 2.22 4.07 13.32
C PHE A 148 3.11 2.96 12.74
N VAL A 149 3.77 3.25 11.62
CA VAL A 149 4.78 2.37 11.04
C VAL A 149 6.17 2.90 11.33
N LEU A 150 7.15 2.01 11.45
CA LEU A 150 8.55 2.40 11.65
C LEU A 150 9.49 1.70 10.68
N HIS A 151 10.52 2.40 10.24
CA HIS A 151 11.66 1.83 9.55
C HIS A 151 12.74 1.55 10.61
N PRO A 152 13.23 0.31 10.73
CA PRO A 152 14.22 -0.02 11.75
C PRO A 152 15.65 0.41 11.38
N GLY A 153 15.84 1.10 10.24
CA GLY A 153 17.15 1.24 9.59
C GLY A 153 17.49 0.02 8.74
N LEU A 154 18.69 0.04 8.13
CA LEU A 154 19.30 -1.16 7.57
C LEU A 154 19.96 -1.92 8.72
N VAL A 155 19.33 -3.00 9.20
CA VAL A 155 19.78 -3.68 10.43
C VAL A 155 20.55 -4.96 10.10
N GLU A 156 21.63 -5.20 10.84
CA GLU A 156 22.47 -6.41 10.77
C GLU A 156 21.69 -7.68 11.17
N THR A 157 20.92 -8.21 10.22
CA THR A 157 20.06 -9.38 10.38
C THR A 157 20.22 -10.34 9.22
N ASP A 158 19.80 -11.60 9.39
CA ASP A 158 19.75 -12.58 8.30
C ASP A 158 18.93 -12.09 7.10
N LEU A 159 17.86 -11.33 7.34
CA LEU A 159 17.02 -10.76 6.28
C LEU A 159 17.79 -9.75 5.43
N ALA A 160 18.53 -8.84 6.07
CA ALA A 160 19.37 -7.87 5.36
C ALA A 160 20.58 -8.54 4.70
N ALA A 161 21.24 -9.49 5.37
CA ALA A 161 22.39 -10.20 4.84
C ALA A 161 22.04 -10.94 3.54
N LYS A 162 20.87 -11.60 3.49
CA LYS A 162 20.37 -12.25 2.28
C LYS A 162 20.12 -11.29 1.11
N SER A 163 19.81 -10.02 1.38
CA SER A 163 19.55 -9.03 0.34
C SER A 163 20.81 -8.57 -0.41
N ILE A 164 21.98 -8.78 0.18
CA ILE A 164 23.29 -8.45 -0.40
C ILE A 164 24.12 -9.70 -0.74
N ASP A 165 23.53 -10.89 -0.62
CA ASP A 165 24.23 -12.14 -0.91
C ASP A 165 24.72 -12.16 -2.38
N GLY A 166 25.94 -12.65 -2.60
CA GLY A 166 26.58 -12.66 -3.92
C GLY A 166 27.02 -11.30 -4.48
N THR A 167 26.79 -10.18 -3.77
CA THR A 167 27.26 -8.85 -4.22
C THR A 167 28.71 -8.55 -3.84
N GLY A 168 29.27 -9.29 -2.87
CA GLY A 168 30.60 -9.05 -2.31
C GLY A 168 30.67 -7.88 -1.32
N LEU A 169 29.55 -7.21 -1.06
CA LEU A 169 29.44 -6.13 -0.07
C LEU A 169 29.23 -6.70 1.33
N ARG A 170 29.62 -5.95 2.35
CA ARG A 170 29.22 -6.18 3.75
C ARG A 170 28.13 -5.20 4.14
N LEU A 171 27.28 -5.58 5.10
CA LEU A 171 26.21 -4.70 5.59
C LEU A 171 26.76 -3.38 6.15
N GLU A 172 27.90 -3.41 6.85
CA GLU A 172 28.57 -2.20 7.34
C GLU A 172 29.01 -1.26 6.22
N ASP A 173 29.40 -1.78 5.04
CA ASP A 173 29.87 -0.97 3.91
C ASP A 173 28.74 -0.10 3.33
N ILE A 174 27.49 -0.48 3.58
CA ILE A 174 26.29 0.21 3.11
C ILE A 174 25.51 0.88 4.24
N GLY A 175 26.18 1.11 5.38
CA GLY A 175 25.64 1.90 6.49
C GLY A 175 24.63 1.16 7.36
N ALA A 176 24.75 -0.17 7.45
CA ALA A 176 23.94 -0.93 8.39
C ALA A 176 24.25 -0.56 9.84
N VAL A 177 23.23 -0.64 10.69
CA VAL A 177 23.32 -0.46 12.13
C VAL A 177 23.15 -1.79 12.84
N SER A 178 23.74 -1.90 14.03
CA SER A 178 23.56 -3.06 14.90
C SER A 178 22.09 -3.24 15.29
N VAL A 179 21.73 -4.47 15.65
CA VAL A 179 20.41 -4.79 16.21
C VAL A 179 20.16 -3.97 17.48
N GLU A 180 21.16 -3.81 18.33
CA GLU A 180 21.08 -3.06 19.58
C GLU A 180 20.80 -1.58 19.34
N THR A 181 21.44 -0.97 18.34
CA THR A 181 21.19 0.42 17.94
C THR A 181 19.76 0.60 17.46
N SER A 182 19.30 -0.26 16.55
CA SER A 182 17.95 -0.21 16.00
C SER A 182 16.88 -0.42 17.08
N VAL A 183 16.98 -1.50 17.86
CA VAL A 183 16.01 -1.84 18.91
C VAL A 183 16.03 -0.79 20.03
N GLY A 184 17.19 -0.25 20.38
CA GLY A 184 17.32 0.83 21.36
C GLY A 184 16.57 2.09 20.94
N GLY A 185 16.69 2.49 19.67
CA GLY A 185 15.94 3.61 19.10
C GLY A 185 14.44 3.35 19.03
N ILE A 186 14.04 2.19 18.50
CA ILE A 186 12.64 1.76 18.44
C ILE A 186 12.00 1.76 19.83
N THR A 187 12.67 1.23 20.84
CA THR A 187 12.13 1.16 22.20
C THR A 187 11.87 2.56 22.76
N LYS A 188 12.82 3.49 22.60
CA LYS A 188 12.65 4.89 23.01
C LYS A 188 11.46 5.56 22.30
N LEU A 189 11.39 5.39 20.98
CA LEU A 189 10.31 5.92 20.16
C LEU A 189 8.95 5.37 20.60
N VAL A 190 8.84 4.04 20.78
CA VAL A 190 7.59 3.39 21.20
C VAL A 190 7.19 3.84 22.61
N ASP A 191 8.13 3.98 23.53
CA ASP A 191 7.86 4.47 24.88
C ASP A 191 7.34 5.92 24.87
N ALA A 192 8.00 6.79 24.10
CA ALA A 192 7.61 8.20 23.96
C ALA A 192 6.38 8.43 23.08
N ALA A 193 5.96 7.45 22.25
CA ALA A 193 4.91 7.63 21.27
C ALA A 193 3.57 8.07 21.90
N THR A 194 3.00 9.11 21.32
CA THR A 194 1.70 9.68 21.70
C THR A 194 0.75 9.68 20.50
N ARG A 195 -0.43 10.26 20.68
CA ARG A 195 -1.43 10.38 19.62
C ARG A 195 -0.94 11.27 18.47
N GLU A 196 0.01 12.17 18.73
CA GLU A 196 0.70 13.03 17.75
C GLU A 196 1.64 12.22 16.85
N THR A 197 2.32 11.20 17.38
CA THR A 197 3.14 10.25 16.60
C THR A 197 2.26 9.35 15.71
N SER A 198 0.99 9.19 16.05
CA SER A 198 0.13 8.26 15.33
C SER A 198 -0.09 8.67 13.86
N GLY A 199 -0.26 7.68 12.98
CA GLY A 199 -0.49 7.84 11.55
C GLY A 199 0.77 8.18 10.76
N THR A 200 1.94 8.28 11.41
CA THR A 200 3.20 8.64 10.78
C THR A 200 4.01 7.43 10.31
N PHE A 201 5.08 7.73 9.58
CA PHE A 201 6.14 6.78 9.26
C PHE A 201 7.44 7.26 9.90
N GLN A 202 7.87 6.59 10.96
CA GLN A 202 9.04 6.95 11.74
C GLN A 202 10.28 6.17 11.32
N ASN A 203 11.46 6.72 11.52
CA ASN A 203 12.72 5.99 11.52
C ASN A 203 13.09 5.59 12.96
N TYR A 204 14.02 4.64 13.11
CA TYR A 204 14.44 4.14 14.43
C TYR A 204 15.08 5.23 15.32
N ASP A 205 15.59 6.30 14.70
CA ASP A 205 16.21 7.46 15.34
C ASP A 205 15.28 8.66 15.48
N GLU A 206 13.96 8.45 15.40
CA GLU A 206 12.89 9.45 15.56
C GLU A 206 12.71 10.41 14.37
N ASP A 207 13.49 10.25 13.29
CA ASP A 207 13.29 11.02 12.06
C ASP A 207 12.00 10.60 11.33
N LEU A 208 11.23 11.58 10.86
CA LEU A 208 10.04 11.31 10.06
C LEU A 208 10.42 10.92 8.63
N ILE A 209 9.98 9.75 8.17
CA ILE A 209 10.05 9.35 6.77
C ILE A 209 8.84 9.92 6.04
N THR A 210 9.09 10.91 5.18
CA THR A 210 8.04 11.61 4.46
C THR A 210 7.57 10.78 3.25
N GLU A 211 6.43 10.07 3.40
CA GLU A 211 5.79 9.22 2.37
C GLU A 211 5.35 9.96 1.11
N SER A 212 5.09 11.25 1.23
CA SER A 212 4.88 12.16 0.11
C SER A 212 6.08 13.06 0.13
N VAL A 213 6.98 12.82 -0.82
CA VAL A 213 8.21 13.57 -1.07
C VAL A 213 8.21 14.90 -0.32
N GLY A 214 9.04 15.00 0.72
CA GLY A 214 9.36 16.29 1.33
C GLY A 214 9.91 17.18 0.23
N LYS A 215 9.03 17.91 -0.44
CA LYS A 215 9.39 18.79 -1.53
C LYS A 215 9.21 20.22 -1.04
N PRO A 216 10.24 21.07 -1.17
CA PRO A 216 10.07 22.50 -1.00
C PRO A 216 8.94 23.00 -1.90
N GLU A 217 8.26 24.07 -1.52
CA GLU A 217 7.16 24.69 -2.28
C GLU A 217 7.52 24.93 -3.76
N SER A 218 8.81 25.07 -4.07
CA SER A 218 9.36 25.20 -5.43
C SER A 218 9.06 24.00 -6.34
N TRP A 219 8.93 22.78 -5.82
CA TRP A 219 8.63 21.61 -6.63
C TRP A 219 7.13 21.31 -6.75
N LYS A 220 6.30 21.76 -5.81
CA LYS A 220 4.86 21.92 -6.08
C LYS A 220 4.69 22.83 -7.29
N LYS A 221 5.44 23.93 -7.33
CA LYS A 221 5.49 24.84 -8.47
C LYS A 221 6.01 24.15 -9.74
N THR A 222 7.07 23.34 -9.68
CA THR A 222 7.56 22.57 -10.83
C THR A 222 6.59 21.48 -11.29
N SER A 223 5.85 20.85 -10.36
CA SER A 223 4.82 19.85 -10.70
C SER A 223 3.59 20.51 -11.31
N LEU A 224 3.23 21.71 -10.85
CA LEU A 224 2.20 22.56 -11.46
C LEU A 224 2.64 23.12 -12.82
N GLU A 225 3.93 23.42 -13.01
CA GLU A 225 4.52 23.79 -14.30
C GLU A 225 4.60 22.57 -15.25
N ALA A 226 4.91 21.38 -14.74
CA ALA A 226 4.85 20.14 -15.53
C ALA A 226 3.39 19.82 -15.93
N LEU A 227 2.44 20.00 -15.02
CA LEU A 227 1.00 19.91 -15.31
C LEU A 227 0.54 20.97 -16.33
N SER A 228 1.13 22.18 -16.32
CA SER A 228 0.83 23.22 -17.31
C SER A 228 1.46 22.95 -18.68
N LEU A 229 2.62 22.29 -18.73
CA LEU A 229 3.28 21.81 -19.95
C LEU A 229 2.62 20.56 -20.55
N LEU A 230 1.99 19.72 -19.72
CA LEU A 230 1.20 18.56 -20.15
C LEU A 230 -0.21 18.96 -20.63
N LYS A 231 -0.75 20.08 -20.15
CA LYS A 231 -2.05 20.64 -20.55
C LYS A 231 -2.26 20.73 -22.07
N PRO A 232 -1.30 21.22 -22.89
CA PRO A 232 -1.44 21.24 -24.36
C PRO A 232 -1.19 19.90 -25.05
N ILE A 233 -0.60 18.90 -24.37
CA ILE A 233 -0.37 17.54 -24.92
C ILE A 233 -1.63 16.67 -24.72
N ILE A 234 -2.39 16.92 -23.65
CA ILE A 234 -3.58 16.16 -23.26
C ILE A 234 -4.88 16.90 -23.66
N GLY A 235 -4.81 18.21 -23.92
CA GLY A 235 -5.89 18.98 -24.53
C GLY A 235 -6.03 18.71 -26.04
N PRO A 236 -7.22 18.90 -26.62
CA PRO A 236 -7.35 18.88 -28.07
C PRO A 236 -6.54 20.06 -28.65
N SER A 237 -5.92 19.84 -29.81
CA SER A 237 -5.30 20.91 -30.60
C SER A 237 -6.39 21.91 -31.02
N GLY A 238 -6.63 22.94 -30.21
CA GLY A 238 -7.63 23.96 -30.49
C GLY A 238 -8.00 24.74 -29.24
N ASN A 239 -8.08 26.07 -29.37
CA ASN A 239 -8.33 27.06 -28.33
C ASN A 239 -9.76 27.01 -27.72
N GLU A 240 -10.37 25.85 -27.55
CA GLU A 240 -11.65 25.75 -26.82
C GLU A 240 -11.39 25.51 -25.33
N PRO A 241 -12.04 26.27 -24.42
CA PRO A 241 -11.90 26.09 -23.00
C PRO A 241 -12.49 24.73 -22.61
N ILE A 242 -11.69 23.92 -21.93
CA ILE A 242 -12.14 22.65 -21.39
C ILE A 242 -13.06 22.95 -20.21
N GLY A 243 -14.33 22.60 -20.33
CA GLY A 243 -15.34 22.84 -19.29
C GLY A 243 -15.07 22.07 -18.00
N ASP A 244 -15.86 22.38 -16.97
CA ASP A 244 -15.75 21.94 -15.56
C ASP A 244 -15.70 20.41 -15.32
N ASP A 245 -15.85 19.58 -16.36
CA ASP A 245 -15.87 18.12 -16.26
C ASP A 245 -14.46 17.48 -16.08
N LEU A 246 -13.37 18.24 -16.25
CA LEU A 246 -11.99 17.71 -16.18
C LEU A 246 -11.55 17.32 -14.75
N ASP A 247 -11.93 18.10 -13.75
CA ASP A 247 -11.63 17.81 -12.34
C ASP A 247 -12.41 16.57 -11.87
N ASP A 248 -13.64 16.40 -12.39
CA ASP A 248 -14.43 15.18 -12.21
C ASP A 248 -13.77 13.97 -12.90
N CYS A 249 -13.16 14.12 -14.08
CA CYS A 249 -12.47 13.04 -14.80
C CYS A 249 -11.25 12.50 -14.05
N PHE A 250 -10.39 13.39 -13.56
CA PHE A 250 -9.19 13.00 -12.82
C PHE A 250 -9.53 12.48 -11.42
N THR A 251 -10.54 13.04 -10.79
CA THR A 251 -11.09 12.48 -9.55
C THR A 251 -11.62 11.08 -9.84
N LEU A 252 -12.49 10.86 -10.83
CA LEU A 252 -13.09 9.53 -11.11
C LEU A 252 -12.06 8.46 -11.51
N ALA A 253 -11.04 8.81 -12.29
CA ALA A 253 -10.02 7.86 -12.77
C ALA A 253 -9.00 7.46 -11.70
N LEU A 254 -8.76 8.31 -10.70
CA LEU A 254 -7.75 8.09 -9.65
C LEU A 254 -8.34 7.84 -8.25
N SER A 255 -9.65 8.05 -8.05
CA SER A 255 -10.29 7.92 -6.72
C SER A 255 -10.88 6.55 -6.41
N TRP A 256 -10.80 5.56 -7.30
CA TRP A 256 -11.30 4.22 -6.99
C TRP A 256 -10.20 3.14 -6.96
N PRO A 257 -10.07 2.33 -5.89
CA PRO A 257 -9.23 1.15 -5.92
C PRO A 257 -9.81 0.17 -6.93
N LEU A 258 -9.07 -0.07 -8.00
CA LEU A 258 -9.47 -0.94 -9.09
C LEU A 258 -9.25 -2.40 -8.68
N THR A 259 -10.10 -2.89 -7.79
CA THR A 259 -10.06 -4.28 -7.34
C THR A 259 -10.72 -5.15 -8.40
N ILE A 260 -9.92 -5.58 -9.37
CA ILE A 260 -10.32 -6.66 -10.28
C ILE A 260 -10.35 -7.94 -9.45
N ASN A 261 -11.55 -8.40 -9.08
CA ASN A 261 -11.73 -9.69 -8.41
C ASN A 261 -11.07 -10.80 -9.25
N VAL A 262 -10.48 -11.81 -8.60
CA VAL A 262 -9.86 -12.98 -9.25
C VAL A 262 -10.81 -13.70 -10.21
N ASN A 263 -12.12 -13.46 -10.08
CA ASN A 263 -13.19 -13.98 -10.95
C ASN A 263 -13.85 -12.88 -11.81
N PHE A 264 -13.17 -11.78 -12.13
CA PHE A 264 -13.74 -10.68 -12.90
C PHE A 264 -14.28 -11.12 -14.27
N GLU A 265 -13.58 -12.03 -14.94
CA GLU A 265 -14.06 -12.60 -16.21
C GLU A 265 -15.40 -13.32 -16.04
N GLU A 266 -15.52 -14.16 -15.01
CA GLU A 266 -16.78 -14.84 -14.70
C GLU A 266 -17.88 -13.86 -14.28
N ALA A 267 -17.53 -12.82 -13.51
CA ALA A 267 -18.44 -11.77 -13.11
C ALA A 267 -18.98 -10.97 -14.31
N VAL A 268 -18.14 -10.72 -15.33
CA VAL A 268 -18.56 -10.14 -16.60
C VAL A 268 -19.43 -11.13 -17.38
N ARG A 269 -19.01 -12.40 -17.50
CA ARG A 269 -19.76 -13.45 -18.23
C ARG A 269 -21.19 -13.63 -17.70
N VAL A 270 -21.38 -13.62 -16.38
CA VAL A 270 -22.71 -13.73 -15.75
C VAL A 270 -23.44 -12.38 -15.63
N GLY A 271 -22.87 -11.29 -16.14
CA GLY A 271 -23.51 -9.98 -16.21
C GLY A 271 -23.66 -9.26 -14.87
N ARG A 272 -22.71 -9.45 -13.93
CA ARG A 272 -22.71 -8.72 -12.65
C ARG A 272 -22.52 -7.23 -12.90
N LEU A 273 -23.43 -6.44 -12.34
CA LEU A 273 -23.57 -5.02 -12.62
C LEU A 273 -22.28 -4.23 -12.36
N GLU A 274 -21.61 -4.47 -11.23
CA GLU A 274 -20.36 -3.79 -10.85
C GLU A 274 -19.21 -4.04 -11.85
N ALA A 275 -19.07 -5.28 -12.32
CA ALA A 275 -18.00 -5.66 -13.24
C ALA A 275 -18.21 -5.05 -14.64
N VAL A 276 -19.46 -5.07 -15.11
CA VAL A 276 -19.84 -4.50 -16.42
C VAL A 276 -19.83 -2.97 -16.38
N MET A 277 -20.16 -2.35 -15.23
CA MET A 277 -19.99 -0.91 -15.02
C MET A 277 -18.53 -0.50 -15.06
N ASN A 278 -17.62 -1.26 -14.44
CA ASN A 278 -16.18 -0.97 -14.51
C ASN A 278 -15.67 -0.95 -15.96
N LEU A 279 -16.06 -1.95 -16.78
CA LEU A 279 -15.72 -1.96 -18.21
C LEU A 279 -16.26 -0.73 -18.96
N GLY A 280 -17.49 -0.31 -18.65
CA GLY A 280 -18.08 0.89 -19.23
C GLY A 280 -17.31 2.17 -18.89
N HIS A 281 -16.76 2.29 -17.68
CA HIS A 281 -15.94 3.44 -17.28
C HIS A 281 -14.57 3.44 -17.97
N PHE A 282 -13.92 2.28 -18.10
CA PHE A 282 -12.69 2.16 -18.89
C PHE A 282 -12.90 2.50 -20.37
N ALA A 283 -14.03 2.10 -20.92
CA ALA A 283 -14.40 2.40 -22.30
C ALA A 283 -14.52 3.91 -22.54
N VAL A 284 -15.08 4.67 -21.59
CA VAL A 284 -15.13 6.14 -21.63
C VAL A 284 -13.73 6.75 -21.50
N ALA A 285 -12.90 6.28 -20.56
CA ALA A 285 -11.54 6.77 -20.40
C ALA A 285 -10.70 6.56 -21.68
N MET A 286 -10.80 5.38 -22.31
CA MET A 286 -10.13 5.09 -23.58
C MET A 286 -10.63 5.98 -24.71
N GLN A 287 -11.92 6.31 -24.76
CA GLN A 287 -12.47 7.23 -25.76
C GLN A 287 -12.01 8.68 -25.57
N TRP A 288 -11.85 9.12 -24.32
CA TRP A 288 -11.28 10.44 -24.04
C TRP A 288 -9.80 10.51 -24.44
N CYS A 289 -9.07 9.40 -24.31
CA CYS A 289 -7.69 9.27 -24.79
C CYS A 289 -7.57 8.83 -26.26
N ARG A 290 -8.63 8.90 -27.08
CA ARG A 290 -8.65 8.40 -28.48
C ARG A 290 -7.62 9.02 -29.42
N ALA A 291 -7.10 10.20 -29.08
CA ALA A 291 -6.01 10.84 -29.81
C ALA A 291 -4.66 10.11 -29.64
N SER A 292 -4.55 9.22 -28.64
CA SER A 292 -3.44 8.30 -28.49
C SER A 292 -3.47 7.23 -29.59
N ARG A 293 -2.30 6.97 -30.20
CA ARG A 293 -2.10 5.90 -31.19
C ARG A 293 -2.40 4.50 -30.64
N ILE A 294 -2.50 4.34 -29.33
CA ILE A 294 -2.75 3.06 -28.65
C ILE A 294 -4.25 2.73 -28.61
N PHE A 295 -5.11 3.72 -28.38
CA PHE A 295 -6.52 3.48 -28.07
C PHE A 295 -7.46 3.72 -29.26
N GLY A 296 -7.17 4.71 -30.11
CA GLY A 296 -8.02 5.00 -31.28
C GLY A 296 -9.52 5.07 -30.92
N SER A 297 -10.37 4.39 -31.69
CA SER A 297 -11.81 4.30 -31.42
C SER A 297 -12.22 3.14 -30.50
N ALA A 298 -11.27 2.40 -29.91
CA ALA A 298 -11.53 1.16 -29.17
C ALA A 298 -12.43 1.37 -27.94
N GLY A 299 -12.32 2.53 -27.27
CA GLY A 299 -13.19 2.89 -26.16
C GLY A 299 -14.68 2.93 -26.55
N ARG A 300 -14.99 3.39 -27.76
CA ARG A 300 -16.36 3.38 -28.27
C ARG A 300 -16.89 1.98 -28.52
N GLY A 301 -16.12 1.15 -29.21
CA GLY A 301 -16.49 -0.25 -29.46
C GLY A 301 -16.78 -0.98 -28.14
N LEU A 302 -15.85 -0.85 -27.20
CA LEU A 302 -15.97 -1.52 -25.90
C LEU A 302 -17.22 -1.07 -25.13
N LEU A 303 -17.57 0.22 -25.10
CA LEU A 303 -18.75 0.66 -24.34
C LEU A 303 -20.04 0.06 -24.93
N TYR A 304 -20.18 0.05 -26.25
CA TYR A 304 -21.39 -0.48 -26.89
C TYR A 304 -21.48 -2.00 -26.78
N ASP A 305 -20.36 -2.71 -26.83
CA ASP A 305 -20.33 -4.15 -26.57
C ASP A 305 -20.73 -4.45 -25.11
N VAL A 306 -20.28 -3.63 -24.16
CA VAL A 306 -20.66 -3.71 -22.74
C VAL A 306 -22.17 -3.45 -22.57
N ILE A 307 -22.72 -2.41 -23.20
CA ILE A 307 -24.16 -2.10 -23.16
C ILE A 307 -24.99 -3.25 -23.75
N ALA A 308 -24.58 -3.79 -24.90
CA ALA A 308 -25.25 -4.92 -25.54
C ALA A 308 -25.22 -6.18 -24.65
N HIS A 309 -24.12 -6.39 -23.93
CA HIS A 309 -23.93 -7.52 -23.01
C HIS A 309 -24.81 -7.43 -21.75
N MET A 310 -25.26 -6.24 -21.34
CA MET A 310 -26.10 -6.07 -20.14
C MET A 310 -27.54 -6.59 -20.29
N GLY A 311 -28.03 -6.68 -21.52
CA GLY A 311 -29.40 -7.02 -21.84
C GLY A 311 -30.43 -5.91 -21.52
N PRO A 312 -31.70 -6.08 -21.97
CA PRO A 312 -32.71 -5.02 -21.99
C PRO A 312 -33.06 -4.46 -20.61
N GLY A 313 -33.15 -3.13 -20.50
CA GLY A 313 -33.64 -2.41 -19.32
C GLY A 313 -32.57 -2.08 -18.27
N ARG A 314 -31.31 -2.47 -18.51
CA ARG A 314 -30.16 -2.21 -17.63
C ARG A 314 -29.20 -1.14 -18.19
N GLU A 315 -29.46 -0.62 -19.39
CA GLU A 315 -28.69 0.42 -20.07
C GLU A 315 -28.65 1.73 -19.27
N ARG A 316 -29.67 1.98 -18.44
CA ARG A 316 -29.76 3.15 -17.54
C ARG A 316 -28.55 3.32 -16.62
N TRP A 317 -27.88 2.22 -16.27
CA TRP A 317 -26.69 2.25 -15.40
C TRP A 317 -25.41 2.70 -16.12
N LEU A 318 -25.42 2.63 -17.45
CA LEU A 318 -24.37 3.17 -18.32
C LEU A 318 -24.84 4.41 -19.08
N GLN A 319 -26.00 4.99 -18.71
CA GLN A 319 -26.55 6.17 -19.37
C GLN A 319 -25.61 7.37 -19.30
N ARG A 320 -24.96 7.59 -18.16
CA ARG A 320 -23.98 8.68 -18.00
C ARG A 320 -22.75 8.45 -18.91
N PRO A 321 -22.09 7.27 -18.88
CA PRO A 321 -21.09 6.88 -19.88
C PRO A 321 -21.53 7.07 -21.34
N ALA A 322 -22.70 6.57 -21.73
CA ALA A 322 -23.22 6.68 -23.09
C ALA A 322 -23.46 8.14 -23.52
N ASN A 323 -24.06 8.95 -22.64
CA ASN A 323 -24.31 10.38 -22.89
C ASN A 323 -22.99 11.16 -23.05
N VAL A 324 -21.97 10.82 -22.27
CA VAL A 324 -20.63 11.41 -22.36
C VAL A 324 -19.97 11.08 -23.70
N MET A 325 -20.16 9.85 -24.19
CA MET A 325 -19.65 9.40 -25.49
C MET A 325 -20.35 10.11 -26.64
N GLU A 326 -21.67 10.27 -26.57
CA GLU A 326 -22.44 10.99 -27.59
C GLU A 326 -22.02 12.46 -27.71
N ARG A 327 -21.74 13.12 -26.58
CA ARG A 327 -21.24 14.51 -26.54
C ARG A 327 -19.88 14.67 -27.19
N THR A 328 -18.97 13.71 -26.98
CA THR A 328 -17.63 13.74 -27.60
C THR A 328 -17.62 13.43 -29.10
N THR A 329 -18.68 12.82 -29.64
CA THR A 329 -18.88 12.65 -31.10
C THR A 329 -19.37 13.92 -31.80
N ARG A 330 -20.15 14.78 -31.14
CA ARG A 330 -20.72 16.00 -31.76
C ARG A 330 -19.73 17.15 -31.88
N GLN A 331 -18.55 17.03 -31.26
CA GLN A 331 -17.47 18.02 -31.30
C GLN A 331 -16.37 17.71 -32.33
N SER A 332 -16.52 16.66 -33.16
CA SER A 332 -15.72 16.58 -34.39
C SER A 332 -16.34 17.51 -35.44
N PRO A 333 -15.59 18.46 -36.03
CA PRO A 333 -16.10 19.20 -37.17
C PRO A 333 -16.42 18.21 -38.28
N ALA A 334 -17.59 18.36 -38.90
CA ALA A 334 -17.74 17.91 -40.28
C ALA A 334 -16.66 18.63 -41.10
N THR A 335 -15.93 17.85 -41.91
CA THR A 335 -14.84 18.25 -42.81
C THR A 335 -15.04 19.62 -43.46
#